data_AF-A0AAU3W5U3-F1
#
_entry.id   AF-A0AAU3W5U3-F1
#
_cell.length_a   1.000
_cell.length_b   1.000
_cell.length_c   1.000
_cell.angle_alpha   90.00
_cell.angle_beta   90.00
_cell.angle_gamma   90.00
#
_symmetry.space_group_name_H-M   'P 1'
#
loop_
_entity.id
_entity.type
_entity.pdbx_description
1 polymer ?
#
loop_
_entity_poly.entity_id
_entity_poly.type
_entity_poly.pdbx_seq_one_letter_code
_entity_poly.pdbx_strand_id
1 'polypeptide(L)'
;MSSAPPPGLLTVDATTPDVLVLVLPGPVTRDEVPRLCDDVRARLESTGAGFVVCDVAGIGPPGLAAVDVLARLELAARRAGGRIRLRNPDPALRALLDLVGLRFEPEGQAEEREPAGGVQEEVEPGDAPL
;
A
#
# COMPACT_ATOMS: atom_id res chain seq x y z
N MET A 1 -20.51 -24.95 -22.45
CA MET A 1 -20.60 -23.55 -21.99
C MET A 1 -19.36 -23.27 -21.16
N SER A 2 -18.39 -22.56 -21.73
CA SER A 2 -17.11 -22.27 -21.06
C SER A 2 -17.22 -20.88 -20.46
N SER A 3 -17.25 -20.79 -19.12
CA SER A 3 -17.19 -19.51 -18.42
C SER A 3 -15.73 -19.10 -18.35
N ALA A 4 -15.33 -18.06 -19.09
CA ALA A 4 -14.08 -17.36 -18.82
C ALA A 4 -14.22 -16.62 -17.47
N PRO A 5 -13.16 -16.55 -16.64
CA PRO A 5 -13.19 -15.74 -15.44
C PRO A 5 -13.23 -14.24 -15.81
N PRO A 6 -13.88 -13.38 -15.01
CA PRO A 6 -13.83 -11.94 -15.24
C PRO A 6 -12.39 -11.42 -15.10
N PRO A 7 -11.94 -10.49 -15.96
CA PRO A 7 -10.70 -9.75 -15.73
C PRO A 7 -10.84 -8.96 -14.41
N GLY A 8 -9.81 -9.00 -13.55
CA GLY A 8 -9.82 -8.30 -12.25
C GLY A 8 -9.80 -9.19 -11.01
N LEU A 9 -9.32 -10.43 -11.11
CA LEU A 9 -9.13 -11.29 -9.93
C LEU A 9 -8.12 -10.65 -8.96
N LEU A 10 -8.63 -10.28 -7.79
CA LEU A 10 -7.87 -9.86 -6.62
C LEU A 10 -7.21 -11.10 -6.00
N THR A 11 -6.01 -11.48 -6.47
CA THR A 11 -5.23 -12.51 -5.78
C THR A 11 -4.60 -11.89 -4.54
N VAL A 12 -5.11 -12.27 -3.38
CA VAL A 12 -4.51 -11.94 -2.07
C VAL A 12 -3.36 -12.91 -1.85
N ASP A 13 -2.12 -12.45 -2.00
CA ASP A 13 -0.94 -13.21 -1.57
C ASP A 13 -0.65 -12.87 -0.11
N ALA A 14 -1.03 -13.77 0.79
CA ALA A 14 -0.93 -13.60 2.23
C ALA A 14 0.40 -14.20 2.74
N THR A 15 1.49 -13.45 2.64
CA THR A 15 2.72 -13.78 3.40
C THR A 15 2.69 -13.16 4.81
N THR A 16 1.77 -12.23 5.06
CA THR A 16 1.36 -11.78 6.41
C THR A 16 -0.17 -11.62 6.42
N PRO A 17 -0.90 -12.20 7.38
CA PRO A 17 -2.37 -12.22 7.38
C PRO A 17 -3.03 -10.84 7.48
N ASP A 18 -2.27 -9.78 7.78
CA ASP A 18 -2.78 -8.43 8.03
C ASP A 18 -2.62 -7.47 6.85
N VAL A 19 -2.01 -7.90 5.73
CA VAL A 19 -1.75 -7.03 4.58
C VAL A 19 -2.80 -7.24 3.50
N LEU A 20 -3.58 -6.18 3.26
CA LEU A 20 -4.59 -6.18 2.20
C LEU A 20 -3.95 -5.82 0.85
N VAL A 21 -3.94 -6.77 -0.09
CA VAL A 21 -3.37 -6.59 -1.44
C VAL A 21 -4.48 -6.44 -2.50
N LEU A 22 -4.31 -5.44 -3.37
CA LEU A 22 -5.07 -5.14 -4.57
C LEU A 22 -4.14 -5.30 -5.77
N VAL A 23 -4.44 -6.21 -6.69
CA VAL A 23 -3.62 -6.45 -7.89
C VAL A 23 -4.33 -5.85 -9.10
N LEU A 24 -3.62 -5.04 -9.90
CA LEU A 24 -4.10 -4.49 -11.17
C LEU A 24 -3.42 -5.25 -12.33
N PRO A 25 -4.04 -6.33 -12.86
CA PRO A 25 -3.41 -7.22 -13.84
C PRO A 25 -3.34 -6.63 -15.26
N GLY A 26 -3.96 -5.47 -15.48
CA GLY A 26 -4.10 -4.83 -16.79
C GLY A 26 -4.45 -3.36 -16.65
N PRO A 27 -4.51 -2.62 -17.78
CA PRO A 27 -5.08 -1.29 -17.83
C PRO A 27 -6.51 -1.31 -17.30
N VAL A 28 -6.78 -0.47 -16.29
CA VAL A 28 -8.10 -0.33 -15.68
C VAL A 28 -8.95 0.58 -16.55
N THR A 29 -10.15 0.12 -16.90
CA THR A 29 -11.10 0.94 -17.66
C THR A 29 -11.84 1.90 -16.76
N ARG A 30 -12.36 3.00 -17.33
CA ARG A 30 -13.02 4.05 -16.54
C ARG A 30 -14.25 3.56 -15.77
N ASP A 31 -14.95 2.56 -16.31
CA ASP A 31 -16.12 1.92 -15.72
C ASP A 31 -15.79 0.95 -14.58
N GLU A 32 -14.56 0.44 -14.51
CA GLU A 32 -14.09 -0.41 -13.41
C GLU A 32 -13.72 0.41 -12.17
N VAL A 33 -13.33 1.68 -12.34
CA VAL A 33 -12.81 2.51 -11.24
C VAL A 33 -13.78 2.68 -10.06
N PRO A 34 -15.09 2.96 -10.26
CA PRO A 34 -16.03 3.07 -9.15
C PRO A 34 -16.09 1.79 -8.31
N ARG A 35 -16.12 0.63 -8.96
CA ARG A 35 -16.12 -0.67 -8.29
C ARG A 35 -14.86 -0.88 -7.46
N LEU A 36 -13.68 -0.60 -8.03
CA LEU A 36 -12.42 -0.73 -7.30
C LEU A 36 -12.34 0.22 -6.09
N CYS A 37 -12.90 1.43 -6.20
CA CYS A 37 -12.97 2.38 -5.08
C CYS A 37 -13.85 1.86 -3.94
N ASP A 38 -14.99 1.24 -4.28
CA ASP A 38 -15.89 0.66 -3.29
C ASP A 38 -15.28 -0.59 -2.65
N ASP A 39 -14.57 -1.43 -3.42
CA ASP A 39 -13.86 -2.60 -2.90
C ASP A 39 -12.74 -2.19 -1.90
N VAL A 40 -11.98 -1.12 -2.22
CA VAL A 40 -10.98 -0.55 -1.30
C VAL A 40 -11.62 -0.03 -0.02
N ARG A 41 -12.71 0.74 -0.13
CA ARG A 41 -13.43 1.26 1.03
C ARG A 41 -13.94 0.13 1.92
N ALA A 42 -14.69 -0.80 1.35
CA ALA A 42 -15.31 -1.90 2.09
C ALA A 42 -14.28 -2.75 2.81
N ARG A 43 -13.11 -2.98 2.21
CA ARG A 43 -12.03 -3.74 2.84
C ARG A 43 -11.36 -2.99 3.98
N LEU A 44 -11.07 -1.70 3.82
CA LEU A 44 -10.51 -0.88 4.91
C LEU A 44 -11.48 -0.80 6.10
N GLU A 45 -12.77 -0.62 5.81
CA GLU A 45 -13.82 -0.56 6.84
C GLU A 45 -14.01 -1.91 7.57
N SER A 46 -13.95 -3.03 6.85
CA SER A 46 -14.16 -4.36 7.45
C SER A 46 -12.94 -4.93 8.19
N THR A 47 -11.73 -4.57 7.76
CA THR A 47 -10.49 -5.06 8.37
C THR A 47 -9.92 -4.12 9.44
N GLY A 48 -10.25 -2.83 9.38
CA GLY A 48 -9.59 -1.80 10.18
C GLY A 48 -8.13 -1.56 9.79
N ALA A 49 -7.68 -2.06 8.64
CA ALA A 49 -6.32 -1.87 8.15
C ALA A 49 -6.03 -0.38 7.88
N GLY A 50 -4.79 0.04 8.19
CA GLY A 50 -4.36 1.42 7.92
C GLY A 50 -4.00 1.68 6.45
N PHE A 51 -3.78 0.63 5.65
CA PHE A 51 -3.41 0.77 4.24
C PHE A 51 -3.80 -0.44 3.40
N VAL A 52 -3.84 -0.23 2.08
CA VAL A 52 -3.96 -1.26 1.03
C VAL A 52 -2.72 -1.22 0.16
N VAL A 53 -2.09 -2.36 -0.06
CA VAL A 53 -1.01 -2.51 -1.03
C VAL A 53 -1.62 -2.69 -2.42
N CYS A 54 -1.30 -1.80 -3.35
CA CYS A 54 -1.72 -1.86 -4.74
C CYS A 54 -0.54 -2.30 -5.62
N ASP A 55 -0.57 -3.53 -6.11
CA ASP A 55 0.40 -4.02 -7.10
C ASP A 55 0.00 -3.50 -8.49
N VAL A 56 0.89 -2.66 -9.04
CA VAL A 56 0.69 -1.98 -10.33
C VAL A 56 1.56 -2.57 -11.45
N ALA A 57 2.20 -3.73 -11.24
CA ALA A 57 3.05 -4.36 -12.26
C ALA A 57 2.32 -4.61 -13.60
N GLY A 58 1.01 -4.82 -13.57
CA GLY A 58 0.17 -5.08 -14.74
C GLY A 58 -0.57 -3.87 -15.31
N ILE A 59 -0.46 -2.67 -14.73
CA ILE A 59 -1.33 -1.53 -15.08
C ILE A 59 -1.15 -1.01 -16.52
N GLY A 60 -0.12 -1.47 -17.22
CA GLY A 60 0.23 -1.07 -18.57
C GLY A 60 1.10 0.18 -18.61
N PRO A 61 1.27 0.81 -19.79
CA PRO A 61 2.12 1.99 -19.94
C PRO A 61 1.68 3.15 -19.03
N PRO A 62 2.61 3.87 -18.40
CA PRO A 62 2.28 5.01 -17.55
C PRO A 62 1.62 6.11 -18.36
N GLY A 63 0.50 6.62 -17.84
CA GLY A 63 -0.28 7.68 -18.46
C GLY A 63 -1.34 8.23 -17.52
N LEU A 64 -2.08 9.25 -17.97
CA LEU A 64 -3.08 9.92 -17.15
C LEU A 64 -4.24 9.00 -16.72
N ALA A 65 -4.51 7.93 -17.48
CA ALA A 65 -5.49 6.93 -17.07
C ALA A 65 -5.05 6.18 -15.81
N ALA A 66 -3.78 5.75 -15.75
CA ALA A 66 -3.21 5.14 -14.55
C ALA A 66 -3.21 6.12 -13.37
N VAL A 67 -2.86 7.40 -13.61
CA VAL A 67 -2.91 8.45 -12.58
C VAL A 67 -4.33 8.66 -12.04
N ASP A 68 -5.35 8.75 -12.91
CA ASP A 68 -6.75 8.93 -12.48
C ASP A 68 -7.22 7.76 -11.62
N VAL A 69 -6.91 6.52 -12.02
CA VAL A 69 -7.23 5.31 -11.25
C VAL A 69 -6.56 5.39 -9.87
N LEU A 70 -5.25 5.58 -9.81
CA LEU A 70 -4.50 5.61 -8.57
C LEU A 70 -4.94 6.76 -7.64
N ALA A 71 -5.22 7.95 -8.19
CA ALA A 71 -5.72 9.10 -7.43
C ALA A 71 -7.10 8.81 -6.80
N ARG A 72 -7.98 8.14 -7.54
CA ARG A 72 -9.32 7.77 -7.06
C ARG A 72 -9.27 6.70 -5.98
N LEU A 73 -8.39 5.71 -6.14
CA LEU A 73 -8.15 4.68 -5.12
C LEU A 73 -7.59 5.31 -3.84
N GLU A 74 -6.60 6.20 -3.94
CA GLU A 74 -6.05 6.92 -2.78
C GLU A 74 -7.12 7.77 -2.10
N LEU A 75 -7.94 8.49 -2.87
CA LEU A 75 -9.04 9.26 -2.30
C LEU A 75 -10.07 8.37 -1.58
N ALA A 76 -10.41 7.22 -2.16
CA ALA A 76 -11.31 6.25 -1.55
C ALA A 76 -10.74 5.70 -0.24
N ALA A 77 -9.46 5.32 -0.24
CA ALA A 77 -8.76 4.84 0.94
C ALA A 77 -8.71 5.91 2.04
N ARG A 78 -8.34 7.14 1.70
CA ARG A 78 -8.28 8.27 2.65
C ARG A 78 -9.63 8.56 3.29
N ARG A 79 -10.73 8.47 2.53
CA ARG A 79 -12.09 8.64 3.05
C ARG A 79 -12.52 7.52 4.00
N ALA A 80 -11.95 6.32 3.82
CA ALA A 80 -12.14 5.18 4.71
C ALA A 80 -11.15 5.18 5.90
N GLY A 81 -10.32 6.22 6.06
CA GLY A 81 -9.32 6.31 7.14
C GLY A 81 -7.97 5.64 6.85
N GLY A 82 -7.79 5.05 5.66
CA GLY A 82 -6.56 4.38 5.24
C GLY A 82 -5.74 5.13 4.18
N ARG A 83 -4.78 4.43 3.56
CA ARG A 83 -3.91 4.89 2.46
C ARG A 83 -3.64 3.78 1.45
N ILE A 84 -3.18 4.12 0.25
CA ILE A 84 -2.63 3.19 -0.72
C ILE A 84 -1.11 3.20 -0.65
N ARG A 85 -0.49 2.01 -0.69
CA ARG A 85 0.94 1.81 -0.93
C ARG A 85 1.13 1.15 -2.29
N LEU A 86 2.06 1.63 -3.10
CA LEU A 86 2.29 1.03 -4.42
C LEU A 86 3.37 -0.05 -4.34
N ARG A 87 3.05 -1.23 -4.86
CA ARG A 87 3.99 -2.34 -5.06
C ARG A 87 4.32 -2.47 -6.54
N ASN A 88 5.59 -2.68 -6.84
CA ASN A 88 6.13 -2.80 -8.21
C ASN A 88 5.81 -1.63 -9.19
N PRO A 89 5.77 -0.33 -8.79
CA PRO A 89 5.61 0.74 -9.78
C PRO A 89 6.87 0.89 -10.61
N ASP A 90 6.69 0.85 -11.94
CA ASP A 90 7.78 1.08 -12.89
C ASP A 90 8.36 2.51 -12.76
N PRO A 91 9.62 2.74 -13.16
CA PRO A 91 10.26 4.04 -12.99
C PRO A 91 9.55 5.21 -13.69
N ALA A 92 8.93 4.96 -14.85
CA ALA A 92 8.23 5.99 -15.61
C ALA A 92 6.88 6.34 -14.97
N LEU A 93 6.17 5.37 -14.37
CA LEU A 93 5.01 5.63 -13.53
C LEU A 93 5.38 6.46 -12.30
N ARG A 94 6.48 6.12 -11.60
CA ARG A 94 6.97 6.91 -10.47
C ARG A 94 7.26 8.36 -10.88
N ALA A 95 7.99 8.56 -11.97
CA ALA A 95 8.30 9.89 -12.48
C ALA A 95 7.03 10.69 -12.85
N LEU A 96 6.03 10.04 -13.45
CA LEU A 96 4.75 10.68 -13.77
C LEU A 96 3.99 11.07 -12.50
N LEU A 97 3.96 10.20 -11.49
CA LEU A 97 3.33 10.47 -10.19
C LEU A 97 3.98 11.66 -9.47
N ASP A 98 5.31 11.72 -9.49
CA ASP A 98 6.07 12.85 -8.94
C ASP A 98 5.77 14.14 -9.70
N LEU A 99 5.73 14.08 -11.04
CA LEU A 99 5.43 15.23 -11.91
C LEU A 99 4.03 15.81 -11.64
N VAL A 100 3.02 14.96 -11.44
CA VAL A 100 1.64 15.39 -11.16
C VAL A 100 1.39 15.68 -9.67
N GLY A 101 2.41 15.49 -8.81
CA GLY A 101 2.32 15.73 -7.37
C GLY A 101 1.48 14.71 -6.61
N LEU A 102 1.24 13.52 -7.18
CA LEU A 102 0.49 12.44 -6.53
C LEU A 102 1.46 11.51 -5.80
N ARG A 103 1.53 11.64 -4.48
CA ARG A 103 2.48 10.89 -3.65
C ARG A 103 1.82 9.66 -3.03
N PHE A 104 2.51 8.53 -3.13
CA PHE A 104 2.18 7.29 -2.42
C PHE A 104 3.31 6.95 -1.45
N GLU A 105 2.96 6.35 -0.31
CA GLU A 105 3.98 5.77 0.54
C GLU A 105 4.59 4.57 -0.21
N PRO A 106 5.92 4.53 -0.42
CA PRO A 106 6.56 3.30 -0.83
C PRO A 106 6.37 2.27 0.29
N GLU A 107 6.31 0.99 -0.05
CA GLU A 107 6.51 -0.06 0.95
C GLU A 107 7.92 0.14 1.53
N GLY A 108 8.00 0.82 2.68
CA GLY A 108 9.21 0.83 3.48
C GLY A 108 9.52 -0.62 3.79
N GLN A 109 10.66 -1.12 3.34
CA GLN A 109 11.20 -2.36 3.87
C GLN A 109 11.18 -2.20 5.38
N ALA A 110 10.61 -3.17 6.10
CA ALA A 110 10.70 -3.18 7.55
C ALA A 110 12.20 -3.19 7.89
N GLU A 111 12.77 -2.03 8.20
CA GLU A 111 14.09 -1.98 8.82
C GLU A 111 13.95 -2.82 10.08
N GLU A 112 14.76 -3.89 10.16
CA GLU A 112 14.86 -4.68 11.36
C GLU A 112 15.12 -3.72 12.50
N ARG A 113 14.13 -3.61 13.39
CA ARG A 113 14.16 -2.74 14.56
C ARG A 113 15.44 -3.08 15.32
N GLU A 114 16.46 -2.23 15.23
CA GLU A 114 17.66 -2.40 16.04
C GLU A 114 17.21 -2.55 17.49
N PRO A 115 17.58 -3.63 18.20
CA PRO A 115 17.15 -3.81 19.57
C PRO A 115 17.67 -2.64 20.39
N ALA A 116 16.80 -2.06 21.23
CA ALA A 116 17.17 -1.03 22.17
C ALA A 116 18.35 -1.56 23.00
N GLY A 117 19.55 -1.01 22.75
CA GLY A 117 20.73 -1.28 23.55
C GLY A 117 20.43 -0.85 24.97
N GLY A 118 20.09 -1.81 25.83
CA GLY A 118 19.92 -1.59 27.26
C GLY A 118 21.25 -1.14 27.83
N VAL A 119 21.41 0.17 28.03
CA VAL A 119 22.52 0.73 28.79
C VAL A 119 22.28 0.31 30.23
N GLN A 120 23.07 -0.65 30.72
CA GLN A 120 23.15 -0.93 32.15
C GLN A 120 23.95 0.22 32.76
N GLU A 121 23.27 1.11 33.47
CA GLU A 121 23.90 2.09 34.33
C GLU A 121 24.49 1.33 35.53
N GLU A 122 25.81 1.15 35.54
CA GLU A 122 26.54 0.62 36.67
C GLU A 122 26.51 1.67 37.78
N VAL A 123 25.58 1.53 38.72
CA VAL A 123 25.60 2.28 39.98
C VAL A 123 26.68 1.68 40.86
N GLU A 124 27.81 2.35 40.96
CA GLU A 124 28.87 2.04 41.93
C GLU A 124 28.41 2.49 43.34
N PRO A 125 28.19 1.57 44.30
CA PRO A 125 27.81 1.95 45.65
C PRO A 125 29.04 2.00 46.54
N GLY A 126 29.49 3.20 46.91
CA GLY A 126 30.43 3.30 48.03
C GLY A 126 31.22 4.59 48.09
N ASP A 127 30.72 5.56 48.85
CA ASP A 127 31.53 6.07 49.96
C ASP A 127 30.62 6.59 51.08
N ALA A 128 30.81 6.02 52.28
CA ALA A 128 30.19 6.50 53.51
C ALA A 128 31.10 7.59 54.12
N PRO A 129 30.54 8.62 54.78
CA PRO A 129 31.35 9.69 55.35
C PRO A 129 32.06 9.20 56.62
N LEU A 130 33.36 9.52 56.72
CA LEU A 130 34.04 9.65 58.02
C LEU A 130 34.00 11.12 58.46
#